data_AF-A0A7C5MLJ1-F1
#
_entry.id   AF-A0A7C5MLJ1-F1
#
_cell.length_a   1.000
_cell.length_b   1.000
_cell.length_c   1.000
_cell.angle_alpha   90.00
_cell.angle_beta   90.00
_cell.angle_gamma   90.00
#
_symmetry.space_group_name_H-M   'P 1'
#
loop_
_entity.id
_entity.type
_entity.pdbx_description
1 polymer ?
#
loop_
_entity_poly.entity_id
_entity_poly.type
_entity_poly.pdbx_seq_one_letter_code
_entity_poly.pdbx_strand_id
1 'polypeptide(L)'
;MGKWIVCCAWPYVNALPHLGTFIHLISADVFYKYLRLKGEEAIFVSGSDEHGTPIEVEAIKAGVSPREITDKNHQAILNFIEKYMIEFTNYTRTDSPTHIKVTQNILKKIYENGFIFPKEMELPYCIKCKRFLPDRFIEGKCPYCGYEKARGDQCENCGKILEALELIDPKCIFCNSKPERRKSLHWFFDLPKFSEMLKKYLSENPRLPDNAKKFSLKWLEEGLKPRPITRDNKWGIPAPFPGAEGKTIYVWFEAVLGYVSAVIEWSEQIGKPELWKEFWFNKDSKNVHFIGKDNIPFHTIIFPALLLATKEPYNLPWQVSSTEFILYESEKFSKSRRIGIWVDETLEIADPEYWRYVLIAMRPETKDANFTWEEFETHVNAELNDVLGNFINRTLTFIKRYFDGIIPSPSNYDEYDLEILKKIENTPKEVEKLMEEFKLRSALNTIIEFAREGNKYLSLKEPWLKIKVDRKKAETTLYLAAQIVHSLSILLAPFLPKTSEKILKQLGLNKTRLELKWSEASKLMIKPNHKIGNVEPLFHKINVNEAKEKLEKIRERKIE
;
A
#
# COMPACT_ATOMS: atom_id res chain seq x y z
N MET A 1 -16.40 14.75 -12.17
CA MET A 1 -15.02 14.23 -12.16
C MET A 1 -14.29 14.96 -11.05
N GLY A 2 -13.86 14.24 -10.03
CA GLY A 2 -13.03 14.75 -8.94
C GLY A 2 -11.54 14.53 -9.22
N LYS A 3 -10.70 15.35 -8.60
CA LYS A 3 -9.24 15.17 -8.58
C LYS A 3 -8.85 14.36 -7.35
N TRP A 4 -7.97 13.38 -7.55
CA TRP A 4 -7.53 12.48 -6.51
C TRP A 4 -6.01 12.37 -6.48
N ILE A 5 -5.44 12.48 -5.28
CA ILE A 5 -4.06 12.09 -5.00
C ILE A 5 -4.15 10.80 -4.19
N VAL A 6 -3.72 9.69 -4.79
CA VAL A 6 -3.55 8.43 -4.08
C VAL A 6 -2.11 8.35 -3.63
N CYS A 7 -1.91 8.15 -2.33
CA CYS A 7 -0.61 8.05 -1.70
C CYS A 7 -0.49 6.68 -1.02
N CYS A 8 0.68 6.06 -1.09
CA CYS A 8 1.02 4.94 -0.19
C CYS A 8 2.31 5.21 0.56
N ALA A 9 2.39 4.67 1.79
CA ALA A 9 3.58 4.76 2.62
C ALA A 9 4.84 4.38 1.83
N TRP A 10 5.89 5.19 2.00
CA TRP A 10 7.16 5.04 1.31
C TRP A 10 7.89 3.81 1.85
N PRO A 11 8.22 2.81 1.01
CA PRO A 11 9.06 1.70 1.44
C PRO A 11 10.44 2.22 1.86
N TYR A 12 10.85 1.85 3.07
CA TYR A 12 12.17 2.18 3.57
C TYR A 12 13.22 1.29 2.90
N VAL A 13 14.16 1.88 2.15
CA VAL A 13 15.05 1.12 1.24
C VAL A 13 16.36 0.65 1.88
N ASN A 14 16.37 0.49 3.20
CA ASN A 14 17.44 -0.25 3.88
C ASN A 14 17.34 -1.78 3.66
N ALA A 15 16.21 -2.26 3.15
CA ALA A 15 15.95 -3.65 2.81
C ALA A 15 14.86 -3.74 1.73
N LEU A 16 14.73 -4.91 1.11
CA LEU A 16 13.57 -5.21 0.28
C LEU A 16 12.31 -5.32 1.16
N PRO A 17 11.13 -4.91 0.63
CA PRO A 17 9.88 -5.01 1.37
C PRO A 17 9.47 -6.47 1.55
N HIS A 18 8.85 -6.76 2.69
CA HIS A 18 8.12 -8.01 2.92
C HIS A 18 6.62 -7.82 2.64
N LEU A 19 5.86 -8.91 2.57
CA LEU A 19 4.42 -8.87 2.27
C LEU A 19 3.63 -7.87 3.14
N GLY A 20 3.92 -7.84 4.44
CA GLY A 20 3.28 -6.90 5.38
C GLY A 20 3.51 -5.41 5.07
N THR A 21 4.64 -5.04 4.47
CA THR A 21 4.85 -3.66 3.97
C THR A 21 4.28 -3.45 2.58
N PHE A 22 4.30 -4.51 1.75
CA PHE A 22 3.91 -4.45 0.36
C PHE A 22 2.38 -4.34 0.16
N ILE A 23 1.58 -4.80 1.12
CA ILE A 23 0.12 -4.67 1.08
C ILE A 23 -0.35 -3.22 0.96
N HIS A 24 0.37 -2.24 1.49
CA HIS A 24 -0.01 -0.83 1.37
C HIS A 24 0.08 -0.36 -0.09
N LEU A 25 1.09 -0.83 -0.83
CA LEU A 25 1.26 -0.50 -2.25
C LEU A 25 0.14 -1.14 -3.07
N ILE A 26 -0.16 -2.42 -2.82
CA ILE A 26 -1.26 -3.13 -3.50
C ILE A 26 -2.61 -2.50 -3.16
N SER A 27 -2.85 -2.11 -1.91
CA SER A 27 -4.11 -1.46 -1.49
C SER A 27 -4.33 -0.14 -2.22
N ALA A 28 -3.29 0.69 -2.30
CA ALA A 28 -3.36 1.97 -2.99
C ALA A 28 -3.53 1.79 -4.50
N ASP A 29 -2.83 0.83 -5.09
CA ASP A 29 -2.93 0.47 -6.50
C ASP A 29 -4.34 0.01 -6.90
N VAL A 30 -4.94 -0.87 -6.09
CA VAL A 30 -6.32 -1.34 -6.27
C VAL A 30 -7.29 -0.15 -6.25
N PHE A 31 -7.16 0.75 -5.29
CA PHE A 31 -8.03 1.93 -5.23
C PHE A 31 -7.79 2.89 -6.39
N TYR A 32 -6.53 3.10 -6.78
CA TYR A 32 -6.17 3.93 -7.93
C TYR A 32 -6.78 3.40 -9.24
N LYS A 33 -6.62 2.10 -9.53
CA LYS A 33 -7.22 1.47 -10.71
C LYS A 33 -8.74 1.59 -10.72
N TYR A 34 -9.39 1.45 -9.56
CA TYR A 34 -10.83 1.69 -9.43
C TYR A 34 -11.21 3.13 -9.81
N LEU A 35 -10.50 4.15 -9.30
CA LEU A 35 -10.74 5.55 -9.65
C LEU A 35 -10.57 5.79 -11.17
N ARG A 36 -9.56 5.16 -11.78
CA ARG A 36 -9.35 5.24 -13.24
C ARG A 36 -10.52 4.64 -14.02
N LEU A 37 -11.05 3.48 -13.60
CA LEU A 37 -12.24 2.87 -14.22
C LEU A 37 -13.51 3.71 -14.02
N LYS A 38 -13.60 4.48 -12.93
CA LYS A 38 -14.68 5.45 -12.70
C LYS A 38 -14.56 6.69 -13.58
N GLY A 39 -13.42 6.89 -14.26
CA GLY A 39 -13.14 8.07 -15.08
C GLY A 39 -12.68 9.28 -14.26
N GLU A 40 -12.21 9.07 -13.04
CA GLU A 40 -11.71 10.14 -12.18
C GLU A 40 -10.29 10.57 -12.57
N GLU A 41 -9.96 11.83 -12.33
CA GLU A 41 -8.62 12.36 -12.54
C GLU A 41 -7.76 12.04 -11.31
N ALA A 42 -7.18 10.84 -11.30
CA ALA A 42 -6.33 10.38 -10.22
C ALA A 42 -4.85 10.39 -10.59
N ILE A 43 -4.01 10.79 -9.65
CA ILE A 43 -2.57 10.56 -9.65
C ILE A 43 -2.21 9.63 -8.49
N PHE A 44 -1.34 8.66 -8.74
CA PHE A 44 -0.84 7.74 -7.72
C PHE A 44 0.66 7.96 -7.50
N VAL A 45 1.03 8.37 -6.29
CA VAL A 45 2.39 8.74 -5.95
C VAL A 45 2.91 8.00 -4.72
N SER A 46 4.19 7.66 -4.76
CA SER A 46 4.99 7.19 -3.63
C SER A 46 6.47 7.31 -4.01
N GLY A 47 7.34 6.69 -3.23
CA GLY A 47 8.75 6.60 -3.56
C GLY A 47 9.51 5.76 -2.57
N SER A 48 10.81 5.65 -2.80
CA SER A 48 11.75 5.05 -1.87
C SER A 48 12.14 6.06 -0.80
N ASP A 49 11.96 5.70 0.47
CA ASP A 49 12.47 6.48 1.61
C ASP A 49 13.92 6.09 1.87
N GLU A 50 14.81 7.00 1.51
CA GLU A 50 16.25 6.77 1.35
C GLU A 50 17.09 7.37 2.46
N HIS A 51 16.52 8.08 3.42
CA HIS A 51 17.31 8.81 4.42
C HIS A 51 17.26 8.19 5.81
N GLY A 52 18.16 8.66 6.67
CA GLY A 52 18.15 8.32 8.09
C GLY A 52 19.10 7.21 8.50
N THR A 53 19.16 7.05 9.82
CA THR A 53 20.19 6.28 10.51
C THR A 53 20.26 4.80 10.11
N PRO A 54 19.15 4.04 9.97
CA PRO A 54 19.28 2.62 9.64
C PRO A 54 19.90 2.34 8.26
N ILE A 55 19.77 3.24 7.28
CA ILE A 55 20.45 3.10 5.99
C ILE A 55 21.96 3.25 6.15
N GLU A 56 22.42 4.24 6.94
CA GLU A 56 23.85 4.37 7.26
C GLU A 56 24.40 3.12 7.96
N VAL A 57 23.63 2.49 8.86
CA VAL A 57 24.05 1.25 9.53
C VAL A 57 24.26 0.12 8.54
N GLU A 58 23.27 -0.11 7.68
CA GLU A 58 23.33 -1.23 6.74
C GLU A 58 24.44 -0.98 5.70
N ALA A 59 24.68 0.28 5.31
CA ALA A 59 25.81 0.69 4.48
C ALA A 59 27.15 0.37 5.12
N ILE A 60 27.32 0.74 6.39
CA ILE A 60 28.54 0.43 7.16
C ILE A 60 28.74 -1.09 7.28
N LYS A 61 27.68 -1.85 7.59
CA LYS A 61 27.77 -3.32 7.70
C LYS A 61 28.14 -3.99 6.38
N ALA A 62 27.62 -3.47 5.27
CA ALA A 62 27.90 -4.00 3.94
C ALA A 62 29.21 -3.45 3.32
N GLY A 63 29.88 -2.49 3.97
CA GLY A 63 31.12 -1.90 3.47
C GLY A 63 30.94 -1.01 2.23
N VAL A 64 29.74 -0.47 2.00
CA VAL A 64 29.38 0.34 0.82
C VAL A 64 28.85 1.71 1.24
N SER A 65 28.68 2.63 0.30
CA SER A 65 28.02 3.91 0.58
C SER A 65 26.51 3.75 0.80
N PRO A 66 25.86 4.65 1.58
CA PRO A 66 24.39 4.68 1.68
C PRO A 66 23.70 4.71 0.31
N ARG A 67 24.22 5.54 -0.61
CA ARG A 67 23.71 5.70 -1.97
C ARG A 67 23.73 4.39 -2.76
N GLU A 68 24.79 3.60 -2.67
CA GLU A 68 24.85 2.30 -3.37
C GLU A 68 23.76 1.32 -2.90
N ILE A 69 23.45 1.30 -1.59
CA ILE A 69 22.36 0.46 -1.06
C ILE A 69 21.00 0.97 -1.54
N THR A 70 20.77 2.29 -1.45
CA THR A 70 19.47 2.84 -1.83
C THR A 70 19.23 2.72 -3.34
N ASP A 71 20.25 2.96 -4.17
CA ASP A 71 20.19 2.75 -5.63
C ASP A 71 19.84 1.29 -5.98
N LYS A 72 20.53 0.31 -5.36
CA LYS A 72 20.27 -1.11 -5.58
C LYS A 72 18.86 -1.50 -5.20
N ASN A 73 18.42 -1.11 -3.99
CA ASN A 73 17.12 -1.50 -3.46
C ASN A 73 15.96 -0.76 -4.17
N HIS A 74 16.15 0.51 -4.54
CA HIS A 74 15.20 1.27 -5.34
C HIS A 74 14.96 0.58 -6.69
N GLN A 75 16.03 0.20 -7.40
CA GLN A 75 15.91 -0.51 -8.67
C GLN A 75 15.21 -1.86 -8.53
N ALA A 76 15.50 -2.60 -7.46
CA ALA A 76 14.81 -3.86 -7.18
C ALA A 76 13.30 -3.62 -6.94
N ILE A 77 12.94 -2.59 -6.18
CA ILE A 77 11.53 -2.22 -5.93
C ILE A 77 10.81 -1.82 -7.22
N LEU A 78 11.44 -1.04 -8.11
CA LEU A 78 10.86 -0.72 -9.43
C LEU A 78 10.54 -1.99 -10.23
N ASN A 79 11.45 -2.96 -10.23
CA ASN A 79 11.22 -4.24 -10.91
C ASN A 79 10.03 -5.01 -10.27
N PHE A 80 9.86 -4.96 -8.94
CA PHE A 80 8.73 -5.59 -8.27
C PHE A 80 7.42 -4.87 -8.55
N ILE A 81 7.42 -3.54 -8.57
CA ILE A 81 6.26 -2.71 -8.95
C ILE A 81 5.74 -3.13 -10.32
N GLU A 82 6.63 -3.27 -11.32
CA GLU A 82 6.25 -3.72 -12.66
C GLU A 82 5.69 -5.14 -12.65
N LYS A 83 6.38 -6.10 -12.02
CA LYS A 83 5.96 -7.51 -11.99
C LYS A 83 4.61 -7.71 -11.29
N TYR A 84 4.34 -6.92 -10.25
CA TYR A 84 3.06 -6.87 -9.54
C TYR A 84 2.02 -5.96 -10.22
N MET A 85 2.33 -5.42 -11.40
CA MET A 85 1.45 -4.57 -12.19
C MET A 85 0.92 -3.37 -11.41
N ILE A 86 1.76 -2.77 -10.56
CA ILE A 86 1.42 -1.57 -9.80
C ILE A 86 1.64 -0.35 -10.70
N GLU A 87 0.62 0.50 -10.82
CA GLU A 87 0.61 1.58 -11.82
C GLU A 87 0.80 2.95 -11.16
N PHE A 88 2.04 3.26 -10.76
CA PHE A 88 2.34 4.61 -10.27
C PHE A 88 2.29 5.66 -11.38
N THR A 89 1.72 6.81 -11.05
CA THR A 89 1.88 8.03 -11.85
C THR A 89 3.28 8.62 -11.69
N ASN A 90 3.81 8.61 -10.45
CA ASN A 90 5.21 8.89 -10.17
C ASN A 90 5.68 8.06 -8.96
N TYR A 91 6.72 7.25 -9.15
CA TYR A 91 7.40 6.55 -8.07
C TYR A 91 8.83 7.10 -7.97
N THR A 92 9.04 7.99 -6.99
CA THR A 92 10.27 8.78 -6.88
C THR A 92 11.16 8.32 -5.72
N ARG A 93 12.06 9.18 -5.27
CA ARG A 93 13.07 8.95 -4.24
C ARG A 93 13.16 10.18 -3.35
N THR A 94 13.32 10.00 -2.04
CA THR A 94 13.55 11.14 -1.14
C THR A 94 14.93 11.79 -1.34
N ASP A 95 15.91 11.06 -1.90
CA ASP A 95 17.22 11.63 -2.31
C ASP A 95 17.18 12.34 -3.69
N SER A 96 16.00 12.49 -4.30
CA SER A 96 15.89 13.20 -5.59
C SER A 96 16.15 14.71 -5.44
N PRO A 97 16.75 15.38 -6.45
CA PRO A 97 16.96 16.83 -6.41
C PRO A 97 15.67 17.62 -6.20
N THR A 98 14.56 17.18 -6.81
CA THR A 98 13.25 17.82 -6.65
C THR A 98 12.74 17.70 -5.23
N HIS A 99 12.82 16.51 -4.61
CA HIS A 99 12.43 16.32 -3.22
C HIS A 99 13.24 17.20 -2.27
N ILE A 100 14.57 17.17 -2.39
CA ILE A 100 15.49 18.00 -1.57
C ILE A 100 15.10 19.47 -1.65
N LYS A 101 14.93 20.00 -2.87
CA LYS A 101 14.57 21.40 -3.10
C LYS A 101 13.20 21.76 -2.53
N VAL A 102 12.18 20.94 -2.77
CA VAL A 102 10.81 21.17 -2.27
C VAL A 102 10.79 21.15 -0.74
N THR A 103 11.40 20.13 -0.13
CA THR A 103 11.47 20.00 1.33
C THR A 103 12.19 21.20 1.96
N GLN A 104 13.34 21.61 1.42
CA GLN A 104 14.07 22.78 1.93
C GLN A 104 13.23 24.06 1.81
N ASN A 105 12.55 24.27 0.69
CA ASN A 105 11.69 25.43 0.48
C ASN A 105 10.51 25.47 1.46
N ILE A 106 9.82 24.34 1.65
CA ILE A 106 8.70 24.23 2.60
C ILE A 106 9.18 24.50 4.02
N LEU A 107 10.26 23.85 4.46
CA LEU A 107 10.77 24.00 5.82
C LEU A 107 11.33 25.40 6.08
N LYS A 108 11.99 26.02 5.09
CA LYS A 108 12.42 27.42 5.18
C LYS A 108 11.23 28.36 5.37
N LYS A 109 10.14 28.17 4.61
CA LYS A 109 8.91 28.95 4.78
C LYS A 109 8.29 28.77 6.17
N ILE A 110 8.26 27.53 6.68
CA ILE A 110 7.77 27.24 8.03
C ILE A 110 8.63 27.93 9.10
N TYR A 111 9.95 27.97 8.89
CA TYR A 111 10.89 28.69 9.75
C TYR A 111 10.64 30.21 9.71
N GLU A 112 10.50 30.79 8.53
CA GLU A 112 10.16 32.22 8.34
C GLU A 112 8.80 32.58 8.96
N ASN A 113 7.86 31.64 8.99
CA ASN A 113 6.58 31.79 9.67
C ASN A 113 6.65 31.72 11.21
N GLY A 114 7.83 31.45 11.79
CA GLY A 114 8.05 31.43 13.24
C GLY A 114 7.64 30.14 13.95
N PHE A 115 7.54 29.03 13.22
CA PHE A 115 7.15 27.72 13.78
C PHE A 115 8.33 26.75 13.96
N ILE A 116 9.55 27.15 13.58
CA ILE A 116 10.77 26.38 13.83
C ILE A 116 11.75 27.26 14.61
N PHE A 117 12.30 26.73 15.70
CA PHE A 117 13.21 27.47 16.58
C PHE A 117 14.41 26.60 17.02
N PRO A 118 15.59 27.20 17.23
CA PRO A 118 16.76 26.47 17.72
C PRO A 118 16.67 26.21 19.23
N LYS A 119 17.15 25.06 19.68
CA LYS A 119 17.27 24.68 21.10
C LYS A 119 18.44 23.71 21.27
N GLU A 120 19.24 23.91 22.31
CA GLU A 120 20.30 22.97 22.69
C GLU A 120 19.69 21.72 23.34
N MET A 121 20.25 20.55 23.00
CA MET A 121 19.95 19.30 23.69
C MET A 121 21.24 18.52 23.94
N GLU A 122 21.26 17.75 25.03
CA GLU A 122 22.36 16.83 25.34
C GLU A 122 22.11 15.49 24.65
N LEU A 123 23.10 15.05 23.88
CA LEU A 123 23.08 13.79 23.17
C LEU A 123 24.33 12.98 23.50
N PRO A 124 24.24 11.64 23.50
CA PRO A 124 25.40 10.78 23.62
C PRO A 124 26.29 10.88 22.38
N TYR A 125 27.60 11.02 22.60
CA TYR A 125 28.62 11.18 21.56
C TYR A 125 29.74 10.15 21.73
N CYS A 126 30.12 9.50 20.63
CA CYS A 126 31.25 8.58 20.60
C CYS A 126 32.52 9.31 20.18
N ILE A 127 33.49 9.41 21.09
CA ILE A 127 34.79 10.06 20.83
C ILE A 127 35.57 9.33 19.73
N LYS A 128 35.60 7.99 19.75
CA LYS A 128 36.33 7.18 18.75
C LYS A 128 35.71 7.27 17.36
N CYS A 129 34.38 7.16 17.26
CA CYS A 129 33.65 7.23 15.99
C CYS A 129 33.39 8.67 15.53
N LYS A 130 33.75 9.67 16.36
CA LYS A 130 33.55 11.11 16.14
C LYS A 130 32.14 11.46 15.65
N ARG A 131 31.12 10.89 16.31
CA ARG A 131 29.71 11.11 15.94
C ARG A 131 28.79 11.07 17.16
N PHE A 132 27.66 11.76 17.05
CA PHE A 132 26.53 11.54 17.94
C PHE A 132 25.94 10.15 17.68
N LEU A 133 25.45 9.53 18.73
CA LEU A 133 24.88 8.19 18.70
C LEU A 133 23.36 8.30 18.88
N PRO A 134 22.57 8.06 17.83
CA PRO A 134 21.16 7.75 17.99
C PRO A 134 20.95 6.60 18.97
N ASP A 135 19.78 6.50 19.59
CA ASP A 135 19.47 5.53 20.64
C ASP A 135 19.80 4.08 20.23
N ARG A 136 19.58 3.73 18.95
CA ARG A 136 19.90 2.42 18.38
C ARG A 136 21.40 2.11 18.26
N PHE A 137 22.26 3.12 18.36
CA PHE A 137 23.71 2.97 18.30
C PHE A 137 24.35 2.82 19.69
N ILE A 138 23.49 2.72 20.70
CA ILE A 138 23.89 2.59 22.09
C ILE A 138 23.27 1.31 22.61
N GLU A 139 24.12 0.47 23.16
CA GLU A 139 23.72 -0.66 23.95
C GLU A 139 24.30 -0.54 25.35
N GLY A 140 23.63 -1.12 26.33
CA GLY A 140 24.11 -1.13 27.71
C GLY A 140 23.22 -1.99 28.58
N LYS A 141 23.52 -1.99 29.87
CA LYS A 141 22.75 -2.74 30.84
C LYS A 141 21.47 -1.98 31.21
N CYS A 142 20.34 -2.68 31.13
CA CYS A 142 19.04 -2.14 31.52
C CYS A 142 19.04 -1.79 33.02
N PRO A 143 18.74 -0.54 33.39
CA PRO A 143 18.71 -0.13 34.80
C PRO A 143 17.57 -0.78 35.60
N TYR A 144 16.56 -1.34 34.94
CA TYR A 144 15.37 -1.89 35.59
C TYR A 144 15.40 -3.41 35.77
N CYS A 145 15.91 -4.16 34.80
CA CYS A 145 15.91 -5.63 34.84
C CYS A 145 17.29 -6.26 34.72
N GLY A 146 18.36 -5.45 34.62
CA GLY A 146 19.74 -5.93 34.53
C GLY A 146 20.13 -6.61 33.21
N TYR A 147 19.28 -6.58 32.18
CA TYR A 147 19.60 -7.14 30.87
C TYR A 147 20.80 -6.41 30.23
N GLU A 148 21.88 -7.13 29.94
CA GLU A 148 23.19 -6.57 29.56
C GLU A 148 23.24 -5.90 28.17
N LYS A 149 22.26 -6.18 27.30
CA LYS A 149 22.22 -5.69 25.90
C LYS A 149 20.95 -4.89 25.60
N ALA A 150 20.49 -4.09 26.55
CA ALA A 150 19.38 -3.18 26.31
C ALA A 150 19.80 -2.06 25.35
N ARG A 151 18.89 -1.67 24.45
CA ARG A 151 19.12 -0.56 23.51
C ARG A 151 18.76 0.77 24.16
N GLY A 152 19.28 1.86 23.61
CA GLY A 152 19.04 3.20 24.13
C GLY A 152 17.58 3.66 24.09
N ASP A 153 16.72 3.03 23.30
CA ASP A 153 15.30 3.36 23.15
C ASP A 153 14.37 2.39 23.90
N GLN A 154 14.77 1.12 24.04
CA GLN A 154 13.96 0.10 24.66
C GLN A 154 14.79 -1.10 25.13
N CYS A 155 14.46 -1.63 26.30
CA CYS A 155 14.94 -2.93 26.74
C CYS A 155 14.14 -4.05 26.07
N GLU A 156 14.80 -4.90 25.28
CA GLU A 156 14.14 -6.04 24.60
C GLU A 156 13.66 -7.12 25.58
N ASN A 157 14.25 -7.21 26.78
CA ASN A 157 13.88 -8.23 27.76
C ASN A 157 12.65 -7.85 28.60
N CYS A 158 12.61 -6.63 29.14
CA CYS A 158 11.49 -6.19 30.00
C CYS A 158 10.51 -5.24 29.29
N GLY A 159 10.75 -4.91 28.01
CA GLY A 159 9.89 -4.06 27.19
C GLY A 159 9.88 -2.57 27.55
N LYS A 160 10.59 -2.16 28.61
CA LYS A 160 10.59 -0.80 29.11
C LYS A 160 11.26 0.16 28.12
N ILE A 161 10.62 1.29 27.87
CA ILE A 161 11.18 2.41 27.10
C ILE A 161 12.27 3.04 27.94
N LEU A 162 13.42 3.27 27.33
CA LEU A 162 14.60 3.85 27.97
C LEU A 162 14.96 5.14 27.24
N GLU A 163 15.64 6.04 27.96
CA GLU A 163 16.47 7.04 27.30
C GLU A 163 17.92 6.55 27.26
N ALA A 164 18.64 6.79 26.17
CA ALA A 164 19.98 6.23 25.99
C ALA A 164 20.98 6.65 27.09
N LEU A 165 20.71 7.79 27.74
CA LEU A 165 21.49 8.30 28.86
C LEU A 165 21.17 7.65 30.22
N GLU A 166 20.12 6.81 30.31
CA GLU A 166 19.73 6.03 31.49
C GLU A 166 20.39 4.65 31.54
N LEU A 167 20.94 4.17 30.42
CA LEU A 167 21.62 2.88 30.36
C LEU A 167 22.83 2.83 31.30
N ILE A 168 22.98 1.71 32.00
CA ILE A 168 24.17 1.43 32.81
C ILE A 168 25.29 0.93 31.89
N ASP A 169 26.48 1.51 32.03
CA ASP A 169 27.65 1.20 31.17
C ASP A 169 27.33 1.27 29.66
N PRO A 170 26.84 2.42 29.16
CA PRO A 170 26.47 2.55 27.76
C PRO A 170 27.70 2.39 26.88
N LYS A 171 27.55 1.71 25.75
CA LYS A 171 28.60 1.40 24.78
C LYS A 171 28.12 1.71 23.38
N CYS A 172 29.03 2.25 22.59
CA CYS A 172 28.84 2.43 21.15
C CYS A 172 28.88 1.07 20.46
N ILE A 173 27.83 0.71 19.71
CA ILE A 173 27.74 -0.60 19.01
C ILE A 173 28.85 -0.83 17.99
N PHE A 174 29.51 0.23 17.49
CA PHE A 174 30.53 0.12 16.44
C PHE A 174 31.94 -0.10 16.97
N CYS A 175 32.27 0.46 18.13
CA CYS A 175 33.65 0.48 18.63
C CYS A 175 33.78 0.16 20.13
N ASN A 176 32.66 -0.18 20.77
CA ASN A 176 32.55 -0.57 22.17
C ASN A 176 33.03 0.48 23.18
N SER A 177 33.28 1.73 22.76
CA SER A 177 33.69 2.80 23.66
C SER A 177 32.50 3.38 24.42
N LYS A 178 32.73 3.82 25.66
CA LYS A 178 31.75 4.57 26.46
C LYS A 178 31.41 5.93 25.80
N PRO A 179 30.13 6.22 25.50
CA PRO A 179 29.70 7.53 25.03
C PRO A 179 29.82 8.60 26.12
N GLU A 180 30.13 9.83 25.70
CA GLU A 180 30.07 11.02 26.57
C GLU A 180 28.79 11.83 26.29
N ARG A 181 28.36 12.66 27.24
CA ARG A 181 27.28 13.62 27.02
C ARG A 181 27.85 14.85 26.33
N ARG A 182 27.28 15.24 25.19
CA ARG A 182 27.69 16.44 24.47
C ARG A 182 26.46 17.25 24.06
N LYS A 183 26.52 18.57 24.25
CA LYS A 183 25.48 19.48 23.79
C LYS A 183 25.54 19.62 22.27
N SER A 184 24.37 19.64 21.64
CA SER A 184 24.19 19.81 20.21
C SER A 184 23.01 20.75 19.97
N LEU A 185 23.17 21.73 19.09
CA LEU A 185 22.08 22.64 18.71
C LEU A 185 21.16 21.96 17.70
N HIS A 186 19.86 21.93 17.95
CA HIS A 186 18.86 21.38 17.03
C HIS A 186 17.72 22.36 16.78
N TRP A 187 17.06 22.22 15.63
CA TRP A 187 15.87 22.98 15.31
C TRP A 187 14.64 22.15 15.65
N PHE A 188 13.69 22.77 16.33
CA PHE A 188 12.46 22.15 16.80
C PHE A 188 11.28 22.75 16.06
N PHE A 189 10.39 21.90 15.58
CA PHE A 189 9.07 22.32 15.10
C PHE A 189 8.14 22.49 16.29
N ASP A 190 7.52 23.66 16.39
CA ASP A 190 6.58 24.07 17.43
C ASP A 190 5.19 23.44 17.19
N LEU A 191 5.17 22.11 17.19
CA LEU A 191 3.97 21.29 17.05
C LEU A 191 2.82 21.68 18.01
N PRO A 192 3.06 22.07 19.29
CA PRO A 192 2.00 22.48 20.21
C PRO A 192 1.08 23.58 19.66
N LYS A 193 1.61 24.52 18.86
CA LYS A 193 0.81 25.63 18.28
C LYS A 193 -0.31 25.17 17.35
N PHE A 194 -0.27 23.93 16.86
CA PHE A 194 -1.25 23.39 15.93
C PHE A 194 -2.34 22.54 16.59
N SER A 195 -2.29 22.35 17.92
CA SER A 195 -3.16 21.41 18.65
C SER A 195 -4.65 21.66 18.39
N GLU A 196 -5.12 22.90 18.48
CA GLU A 196 -6.54 23.24 18.26
C GLU A 196 -6.97 23.05 16.81
N MET A 197 -6.13 23.45 15.85
CA MET A 197 -6.42 23.27 14.42
C MET A 197 -6.48 21.79 14.05
N LEU A 198 -5.57 20.97 14.59
CA LEU A 198 -5.57 19.52 14.41
C LEU A 198 -6.77 18.87 15.07
N LYS A 199 -7.12 19.28 16.29
CA LYS A 199 -8.32 18.80 16.99
C LYS A 199 -9.58 19.05 16.18
N LYS A 200 -9.72 20.26 15.61
CA LYS A 200 -10.82 20.61 14.71
C LYS A 200 -10.82 19.72 13.47
N TYR A 201 -9.69 19.63 12.76
CA TYR A 201 -9.54 18.78 11.58
C TYR A 201 -9.93 17.31 11.84
N LEU A 202 -9.42 16.70 12.92
CA LEU A 202 -9.71 15.32 13.27
C LEU A 202 -11.17 15.11 13.65
N SER A 203 -11.76 16.05 14.39
CA SER A 203 -13.14 15.94 14.88
C SER A 203 -14.16 16.10 13.75
N GLU A 204 -13.93 17.07 12.86
CA GLU A 204 -14.84 17.41 11.75
C GLU A 204 -14.65 16.54 10.51
N ASN A 205 -13.52 15.83 10.35
CA ASN A 205 -13.33 14.92 9.22
C ASN A 205 -14.12 13.60 9.45
N PRO A 206 -15.18 13.32 8.66
CA PRO A 206 -15.98 12.10 8.81
C PRO A 206 -15.39 10.91 8.06
N ARG A 207 -14.33 11.12 7.28
CA ARG A 207 -13.74 10.09 6.40
C ARG A 207 -12.65 9.30 7.12
N LEU A 208 -11.92 9.91 8.05
CA LEU A 208 -10.88 9.22 8.83
C LEU A 208 -11.42 7.95 9.49
N PRO A 209 -10.70 6.82 9.42
CA PRO A 209 -11.13 5.61 10.11
C PRO A 209 -11.05 5.80 11.62
N ASP A 210 -11.94 5.09 12.34
CA ASP A 210 -12.09 5.23 13.78
C ASP A 210 -10.79 4.97 14.56
N ASN A 211 -9.97 4.01 14.13
CA ASN A 211 -8.69 3.71 14.77
C ASN A 211 -7.73 4.91 14.67
N ALA A 212 -7.55 5.48 13.47
CA ALA A 212 -6.71 6.64 13.25
C ALA A 212 -7.22 7.87 14.00
N LYS A 213 -8.54 8.12 13.97
CA LYS A 213 -9.17 9.26 14.67
C LYS A 213 -9.01 9.16 16.18
N LYS A 214 -9.38 8.03 16.80
CA LYS A 214 -9.29 7.81 18.25
C LYS A 214 -7.84 7.87 18.73
N PHE A 215 -6.93 7.21 18.02
CA PHE A 215 -5.50 7.23 18.34
C PHE A 215 -4.95 8.66 18.33
N SER A 216 -5.27 9.43 17.29
CA SER A 216 -4.76 10.80 17.12
C SER A 216 -5.35 11.78 18.14
N LEU A 217 -6.64 11.66 18.47
CA LEU A 217 -7.28 12.50 19.49
C LEU A 217 -6.69 12.26 20.88
N LYS A 218 -6.44 11.00 21.26
CA LYS A 218 -5.77 10.68 22.52
C LYS A 218 -4.37 11.30 22.59
N TRP A 219 -3.64 11.27 21.48
CA TRP A 219 -2.30 11.88 21.39
C TRP A 219 -2.33 13.41 21.56
N LEU A 220 -3.41 14.07 21.13
CA LEU A 220 -3.64 15.49 21.39
C LEU A 220 -3.97 15.78 22.86
N GLU A 221 -4.77 14.92 23.50
CA GLU A 221 -5.13 15.03 24.93
C GLU A 221 -3.91 14.89 25.84
N GLU A 222 -2.95 14.04 25.49
CA GLU A 222 -1.67 13.89 26.20
C GLU A 222 -0.76 15.14 26.11
N GLY A 223 -1.07 16.07 25.20
CA GLY A 223 -0.34 17.30 24.99
C GLY A 223 0.84 17.14 24.02
N LEU A 224 0.73 17.78 22.85
CA LEU A 224 1.83 17.81 21.89
C LEU A 224 3.04 18.55 22.46
N LYS A 225 4.24 18.07 22.13
CA LYS A 225 5.52 18.69 22.50
C LYS A 225 6.28 19.15 21.26
N PRO A 226 7.13 20.19 21.34
CA PRO A 226 8.02 20.53 20.25
C PRO A 226 8.89 19.33 19.86
N ARG A 227 9.09 19.11 18.56
CA ARG A 227 9.82 17.94 18.04
C ARG A 227 11.09 18.38 17.32
N PRO A 228 12.26 17.77 17.58
CA PRO A 228 13.48 18.09 16.85
C PRO A 228 13.36 17.60 15.41
N ILE A 229 13.49 18.52 14.46
CA ILE A 229 13.41 18.26 13.03
C ILE A 229 14.77 18.14 12.36
N THR A 230 15.87 18.32 13.09
CA THR A 230 17.23 18.11 12.58
C THR A 230 17.92 16.94 13.26
N ARG A 231 18.93 16.35 12.60
CA ARG A 231 19.76 15.25 13.08
C ARG A 231 21.25 15.48 12.80
N ASP A 232 22.09 14.79 13.57
CA ASP A 232 23.55 14.78 13.49
C ASP A 232 24.08 13.56 12.70
N ASN A 233 23.54 13.33 11.51
CA ASN A 233 23.97 12.28 10.59
C ASN A 233 24.46 12.90 9.28
N LYS A 234 25.23 12.14 8.51
CA LYS A 234 25.82 12.63 7.25
C LYS A 234 24.92 12.40 6.05
N TRP A 235 24.08 11.36 6.12
CA TRP A 235 23.17 10.95 5.05
C TRP A 235 21.75 11.46 5.30
N GLY A 236 21.33 12.46 4.54
CA GLY A 236 20.03 13.11 4.63
C GLY A 236 20.01 14.48 3.97
N ILE A 237 18.82 15.10 3.92
CA ILE A 237 18.63 16.43 3.33
C ILE A 237 19.29 17.49 4.20
N PRO A 238 20.21 18.33 3.69
CA PRO A 238 20.81 19.41 4.47
C PRO A 238 19.76 20.38 5.02
N ALA A 239 19.87 20.73 6.31
CA ALA A 239 18.94 21.64 6.96
C ALA A 239 19.08 23.07 6.40
N PRO A 240 17.99 23.74 5.97
CA PRO A 240 18.06 25.05 5.31
C PRO A 240 18.06 26.24 6.29
N PHE A 241 18.28 26.00 7.58
CA PHE A 241 18.17 27.04 8.62
C PHE A 241 19.53 27.69 8.88
N PRO A 242 19.58 29.03 9.10
CA PRO A 242 20.83 29.69 9.49
C PRO A 242 21.45 29.06 10.74
N GLY A 243 22.74 28.69 10.68
CA GLY A 243 23.47 28.06 11.80
C GLY A 243 23.34 26.53 11.87
N ALA A 244 22.57 25.91 10.98
CA ALA A 244 22.35 24.46 10.94
C ALA A 244 23.38 23.72 10.06
N GLU A 245 24.56 24.30 9.80
CA GLU A 245 25.58 23.71 8.95
C GLU A 245 25.99 22.32 9.47
N GLY A 246 26.05 21.35 8.57
CA GLY A 246 26.36 19.96 8.91
C GLY A 246 25.22 19.17 9.55
N LYS A 247 24.03 19.76 9.72
CA LYS A 247 22.81 19.07 10.15
C LYS A 247 22.00 18.60 8.94
N THR A 248 21.29 17.49 9.09
CA THR A 248 20.26 17.07 8.14
C THR A 248 18.86 17.19 8.72
N ILE A 249 17.84 17.19 7.88
CA ILE A 249 16.45 17.08 8.27
C ILE A 249 16.14 15.66 8.72
N TYR A 250 15.39 15.54 9.81
CA TYR A 250 14.92 14.28 10.33
C TYR A 250 13.94 13.64 9.34
N VAL A 251 14.24 12.40 8.93
CA VAL A 251 13.51 11.65 7.89
C VAL A 251 11.98 11.71 8.03
N TRP A 252 11.44 11.60 9.24
CA TRP A 252 9.99 11.61 9.46
C TRP A 252 9.31 12.95 9.13
N PHE A 253 10.04 14.05 9.05
CA PHE A 253 9.53 15.36 8.66
C PHE A 253 9.61 15.59 7.15
N GLU A 254 10.63 15.05 6.49
CA GLU A 254 10.80 15.20 5.03
C GLU A 254 10.06 14.11 4.23
N ALA A 255 10.04 12.86 4.71
CA ALA A 255 9.36 11.76 4.02
C ALA A 255 7.87 12.03 3.79
N VAL A 256 7.16 12.64 4.75
CA VAL A 256 5.74 13.01 4.56
C VAL A 256 5.54 14.16 3.57
N LEU A 257 6.52 15.06 3.43
CA LEU A 257 6.54 16.06 2.36
C LEU A 257 6.86 15.43 0.99
N GLY A 258 7.36 14.20 0.99
CA GLY A 258 7.55 13.37 -0.18
C GLY A 258 6.33 13.35 -1.08
N TYR A 259 5.12 13.20 -0.53
CA TYR A 259 3.89 13.18 -1.33
C TYR A 259 3.67 14.48 -2.09
N VAL A 260 4.01 15.63 -1.49
CA VAL A 260 3.90 16.93 -2.16
C VAL A 260 4.94 17.02 -3.27
N SER A 261 6.19 16.69 -2.96
CA SER A 261 7.27 16.74 -3.94
C SER A 261 7.07 15.78 -5.12
N ALA A 262 6.48 14.60 -4.91
CA ALA A 262 6.24 13.63 -5.97
C ALA A 262 5.19 14.12 -6.97
N VAL A 263 4.18 14.87 -6.52
CA VAL A 263 3.19 15.50 -7.40
C VAL A 263 3.78 16.70 -8.13
N ILE A 264 4.61 17.50 -7.46
CA ILE A 264 5.36 18.60 -8.10
C ILE A 264 6.26 18.04 -9.21
N GLU A 265 7.09 17.04 -8.89
CA GLU A 265 7.98 16.39 -9.84
C GLU A 265 7.23 15.81 -11.03
N TRP A 266 6.12 15.09 -10.79
CA TRP A 266 5.27 14.59 -11.87
C TRP A 266 4.79 15.73 -12.79
N SER A 267 4.31 16.83 -12.20
CA SER A 267 3.81 17.98 -12.96
C SER A 267 4.90 18.65 -13.79
N GLU A 268 6.14 18.69 -13.28
CA GLU A 268 7.33 19.16 -14.00
C GLU A 268 7.68 18.22 -15.17
N GLN A 269 7.70 16.89 -14.92
CA GLN A 269 8.03 15.87 -15.92
C GLN A 269 7.09 15.88 -17.13
N ILE A 270 5.80 16.17 -16.93
CA ILE A 270 4.83 16.27 -18.03
C ILE A 270 4.76 17.66 -18.68
N GLY A 271 5.67 18.58 -18.31
CA GLY A 271 5.73 19.94 -18.87
C GLY A 271 4.62 20.88 -18.40
N LYS A 272 3.97 20.59 -17.26
CA LYS A 272 2.89 21.40 -16.67
C LYS A 272 3.19 21.73 -15.19
N PRO A 273 4.24 22.53 -14.91
CA PRO A 273 4.78 22.71 -13.55
C PRO A 273 3.83 23.37 -12.53
N GLU A 274 2.69 23.92 -12.96
CA GLU A 274 1.69 24.52 -12.07
C GLU A 274 0.54 23.56 -11.75
N LEU A 275 0.42 22.44 -12.47
CA LEU A 275 -0.73 21.52 -12.36
C LEU A 275 -0.84 20.88 -10.97
N TRP A 276 0.29 20.70 -10.26
CA TRP A 276 0.26 20.15 -8.90
C TRP A 276 -0.62 20.96 -7.94
N LYS A 277 -0.76 22.28 -8.16
CA LYS A 277 -1.62 23.15 -7.34
C LYS A 277 -3.09 22.77 -7.49
N GLU A 278 -3.51 22.33 -8.66
CA GLU A 278 -4.89 21.87 -8.87
C GLU A 278 -5.20 20.59 -8.09
N PHE A 279 -4.19 19.81 -7.71
CA PHE A 279 -4.33 18.64 -6.86
C PHE A 279 -4.19 18.97 -5.36
N TRP A 280 -3.25 19.83 -4.98
CA TRP A 280 -2.98 20.12 -3.56
C TRP A 280 -3.72 21.31 -2.97
N PHE A 281 -4.09 22.32 -3.78
CA PHE A 281 -4.73 23.57 -3.30
C PHE A 281 -6.22 23.66 -3.61
N ASN A 282 -6.72 22.89 -4.57
CA ASN A 282 -8.15 22.86 -4.90
C ASN A 282 -8.95 22.12 -3.80
N LYS A 283 -9.90 22.79 -3.14
CA LYS A 283 -10.68 22.20 -2.03
C LYS A 283 -11.54 20.99 -2.40
N ASP A 284 -11.85 20.80 -3.67
CA ASP A 284 -12.58 19.63 -4.17
C ASP A 284 -11.67 18.41 -4.45
N SER A 285 -10.34 18.62 -4.43
CA SER A 285 -9.36 17.55 -4.59
C SER A 285 -9.20 16.74 -3.31
N LYS A 286 -9.15 15.42 -3.45
CA LYS A 286 -9.07 14.47 -2.33
C LYS A 286 -7.72 13.79 -2.33
N ASN A 287 -6.99 13.88 -1.22
CA ASN A 287 -5.74 13.13 -1.05
C ASN A 287 -5.94 12.01 -0.01
N VAL A 288 -5.60 10.78 -0.40
CA VAL A 288 -5.85 9.55 0.36
C VAL A 288 -4.54 8.83 0.63
N HIS A 289 -4.32 8.38 1.86
CA HIS A 289 -3.05 7.81 2.30
C HIS A 289 -3.23 6.37 2.77
N PHE A 290 -2.67 5.42 2.04
CA PHE A 290 -2.64 4.00 2.40
C PHE A 290 -1.37 3.68 3.18
N ILE A 291 -1.52 3.36 4.46
CA ILE A 291 -0.40 3.25 5.40
C ILE A 291 -0.60 2.10 6.38
N GLY A 292 0.45 1.71 7.11
CA GLY A 292 0.32 0.87 8.30
C GLY A 292 -0.02 1.70 9.54
N LYS A 293 -0.57 1.08 10.58
CA LYS A 293 -0.98 1.78 11.83
C LYS A 293 0.14 2.59 12.50
N ASP A 294 1.38 2.15 12.41
CA ASP A 294 2.54 2.87 12.98
C ASP A 294 2.75 4.24 12.34
N ASN A 295 2.25 4.42 11.10
CA ASN A 295 2.37 5.67 10.36
C ASN A 295 1.24 6.67 10.64
N ILE A 296 0.21 6.29 11.40
CA ILE A 296 -0.97 7.14 11.69
C ILE A 296 -0.54 8.53 12.19
N PRO A 297 0.22 8.69 13.30
CA PRO A 297 0.52 10.01 13.82
C PRO A 297 1.31 10.89 12.84
N PHE A 298 2.10 10.32 11.94
CA PHE A 298 2.79 11.10 10.92
C PHE A 298 1.84 11.68 9.88
N HIS A 299 0.75 10.98 9.56
CA HIS A 299 -0.22 11.40 8.53
C HIS A 299 -1.42 12.17 9.11
N THR A 300 -1.73 12.02 10.40
CA THR A 300 -2.86 12.70 11.04
C THR A 300 -2.45 13.89 11.91
N ILE A 301 -1.17 13.98 12.32
CA ILE A 301 -0.65 15.03 13.19
C ILE A 301 0.51 15.78 12.52
N ILE A 302 1.61 15.09 12.21
CA ILE A 302 2.85 15.76 11.75
C ILE A 302 2.67 16.39 10.38
N PHE A 303 2.22 15.62 9.38
CA PHE A 303 2.04 16.11 8.02
C PHE A 303 0.99 17.23 7.94
N PRO A 304 -0.22 17.10 8.53
CA PRO A 304 -1.17 18.20 8.55
C PRO A 304 -0.63 19.45 9.24
N ALA A 305 0.11 19.31 10.35
CA ALA A 305 0.73 20.45 11.01
C ALA A 305 1.78 21.14 10.13
N LEU A 306 2.60 20.39 9.39
CA LEU A 306 3.55 20.96 8.43
C LEU A 306 2.84 21.73 7.32
N LEU A 307 1.78 21.15 6.74
CA LEU A 307 0.98 21.82 5.71
C LEU A 307 0.35 23.12 6.24
N LEU A 308 -0.24 23.09 7.44
CA LEU A 308 -0.80 24.28 8.09
C LEU A 308 0.27 25.34 8.38
N ALA A 309 1.46 24.91 8.80
CA ALA A 309 2.56 25.81 9.14
C ALA A 309 3.13 26.57 7.93
N THR A 310 2.90 26.08 6.70
CA THR A 310 3.25 26.83 5.47
C THR A 310 2.40 28.09 5.29
N LYS A 311 1.19 28.13 5.89
CA LYS A 311 0.12 29.12 5.63
C LYS A 311 -0.35 29.16 4.16
N GLU A 312 -0.08 28.11 3.40
CA GLU A 312 -0.57 27.94 2.02
C GLU A 312 -1.86 27.11 2.01
N PRO A 313 -2.68 27.18 0.94
CA PRO A 313 -4.01 26.58 0.92
C PRO A 313 -4.01 25.05 0.71
N TYR A 314 -2.96 24.34 1.16
CA TYR A 314 -2.87 22.88 1.09
C TYR A 314 -4.11 22.20 1.68
N ASN A 315 -4.59 21.19 0.98
CA ASN A 315 -5.56 20.26 1.52
C ASN A 315 -4.89 19.35 2.55
N LEU A 316 -5.52 19.22 3.71
CA LEU A 316 -5.13 18.21 4.68
C LEU A 316 -5.54 16.81 4.18
N PRO A 317 -4.98 15.73 4.74
CA PRO A 317 -5.37 14.36 4.42
C PRO A 317 -6.88 14.16 4.47
N TRP A 318 -7.47 13.88 3.31
CA TRP A 318 -8.91 13.67 3.20
C TRP A 318 -9.26 12.31 3.81
N GLN A 319 -8.46 11.29 3.50
CA GLN A 319 -8.55 9.98 4.12
C GLN A 319 -7.17 9.40 4.46
N VAL A 320 -7.09 8.69 5.59
CA VAL A 320 -5.90 7.93 6.01
C VAL A 320 -6.31 6.48 6.20
N SER A 321 -6.23 5.67 5.14
CA SER A 321 -6.56 4.24 5.17
C SER A 321 -5.40 3.46 5.79
N SER A 322 -5.44 3.35 7.13
CA SER A 322 -4.47 2.56 7.89
C SER A 322 -4.87 1.10 7.99
N THR A 323 -3.94 0.18 7.78
CA THR A 323 -4.11 -1.25 8.08
C THR A 323 -3.43 -1.65 9.39
N GLU A 324 -3.98 -2.66 10.04
CA GLU A 324 -3.35 -3.38 11.14
C GLU A 324 -2.21 -4.28 10.60
N PHE A 325 -1.56 -5.10 11.45
CA PHE A 325 -0.44 -5.91 10.99
C PHE A 325 -0.88 -7.18 10.27
N ILE A 326 -0.07 -7.61 9.31
CA ILE A 326 -0.05 -9.00 8.86
C ILE A 326 1.04 -9.72 9.65
N LEU A 327 0.69 -10.80 10.32
CA LEU A 327 1.61 -11.76 10.92
C LEU A 327 1.95 -12.85 9.91
N TYR A 328 3.09 -13.51 10.08
CA TYR A 328 3.50 -14.68 9.29
C TYR A 328 3.58 -15.87 10.22
N GLU A 329 2.75 -16.89 10.01
CA GLU A 329 2.69 -18.11 10.82
C GLU A 329 2.61 -17.81 12.34
N SER A 330 1.72 -16.88 12.70
CA SER A 330 1.49 -16.36 14.06
C SER A 330 2.62 -15.53 14.66
N GLU A 331 3.68 -15.24 13.90
CA GLU A 331 4.79 -14.39 14.34
C GLU A 331 4.82 -13.05 13.61
N LYS A 332 5.40 -12.03 14.28
CA LYS A 332 5.70 -10.76 13.61
C LYS A 332 6.85 -10.96 12.62
N PHE A 333 6.72 -10.33 11.45
CA PHE A 333 7.81 -10.23 10.47
C PHE A 333 9.09 -9.74 11.16
N SER A 334 10.20 -10.44 10.90
CA SER A 334 11.49 -10.15 11.53
C SER A 334 12.61 -10.37 10.53
N LYS A 335 13.27 -9.28 10.12
CA LYS A 335 14.43 -9.35 9.22
C LYS A 335 15.59 -10.13 9.84
N SER A 336 15.91 -9.85 11.11
CA SER A 336 17.03 -10.50 11.82
C SER A 336 16.81 -11.99 12.03
N ARG A 337 15.58 -12.41 12.35
CA ARG A 337 15.22 -13.83 12.53
C ARG A 337 14.78 -14.51 11.22
N ARG A 338 14.77 -13.78 10.10
CA ARG A 338 14.25 -14.22 8.78
C ARG A 338 12.84 -14.84 8.84
N ILE A 339 11.98 -14.29 9.71
CA ILE A 339 10.57 -14.68 9.83
C ILE A 339 9.75 -13.79 8.91
N GLY A 340 8.98 -14.39 8.01
CA GLY A 340 8.25 -13.71 6.95
C GLY A 340 8.66 -14.18 5.57
N ILE A 341 8.12 -13.53 4.54
CA ILE A 341 8.45 -13.74 3.14
C ILE A 341 8.61 -12.39 2.44
N TRP A 342 9.65 -12.28 1.61
CA TRP A 342 10.02 -11.05 0.90
C TRP A 342 9.54 -11.06 -0.55
N VAL A 343 9.31 -9.87 -1.12
CA VAL A 343 8.73 -9.73 -2.48
C VAL A 343 9.58 -10.31 -3.61
N ASP A 344 10.87 -10.52 -3.37
CA ASP A 344 11.77 -11.18 -4.30
C ASP A 344 11.61 -12.70 -4.24
N GLU A 345 11.32 -13.26 -3.07
CA GLU A 345 11.06 -14.69 -2.85
C GLU A 345 9.70 -15.11 -3.43
N THR A 346 8.67 -14.25 -3.32
CA THR A 346 7.30 -14.54 -3.75
C THR A 346 7.16 -14.82 -5.25
N LEU A 347 7.93 -14.11 -6.08
CA LEU A 347 7.87 -14.19 -7.54
C LEU A 347 8.37 -15.52 -8.11
N GLU A 348 9.24 -16.21 -7.39
CA GLU A 348 9.73 -17.54 -7.76
C GLU A 348 8.76 -18.65 -7.31
N ILE A 349 7.80 -18.32 -6.43
CA ILE A 349 6.89 -19.30 -5.83
C ILE A 349 5.57 -19.40 -6.61
N ALA A 350 4.95 -18.26 -6.91
CA ALA A 350 3.63 -18.21 -7.54
C ALA A 350 3.43 -16.93 -8.39
N ASP A 351 2.39 -16.94 -9.22
CA ASP A 351 2.02 -15.78 -10.04
C ASP A 351 1.79 -14.54 -9.16
N PRO A 352 2.33 -13.36 -9.53
CA PRO A 352 2.08 -12.11 -8.81
C PRO A 352 0.60 -11.81 -8.55
N GLU A 353 -0.33 -12.18 -9.46
CA GLU A 353 -1.76 -11.98 -9.26
C GLU A 353 -2.32 -12.76 -8.07
N TYR A 354 -1.74 -13.93 -7.76
CA TYR A 354 -2.21 -14.74 -6.63
C TYR A 354 -1.82 -14.06 -5.32
N TRP A 355 -0.60 -13.52 -5.25
CA TRP A 355 -0.17 -12.69 -4.14
C TRP A 355 -1.01 -11.42 -4.00
N ARG A 356 -1.33 -10.72 -5.10
CA ARG A 356 -2.22 -9.55 -5.07
C ARG A 356 -3.58 -9.91 -4.47
N TYR A 357 -4.18 -11.00 -4.96
CA TYR A 357 -5.46 -11.49 -4.48
C TYR A 357 -5.43 -11.81 -3.00
N VAL A 358 -4.48 -12.65 -2.57
CA VAL A 358 -4.39 -13.11 -1.18
C VAL A 358 -4.14 -11.96 -0.22
N LEU A 359 -3.24 -11.02 -0.57
CA LEU A 359 -3.00 -9.85 0.28
C LEU A 359 -4.25 -9.00 0.48
N ILE A 360 -5.08 -8.81 -0.55
CA ILE A 360 -6.33 -8.05 -0.41
C ILE A 360 -7.41 -8.87 0.32
N ALA A 361 -7.53 -10.16 0.01
CA ALA A 361 -8.46 -11.07 0.70
C ALA A 361 -8.16 -11.18 2.20
N MET A 362 -6.90 -10.98 2.59
CA MET A 362 -6.42 -11.00 3.96
C MET A 362 -6.12 -9.60 4.51
N ARG A 363 -6.52 -8.53 3.81
CA ARG A 363 -6.19 -7.16 4.21
C ARG A 363 -6.67 -6.89 5.65
N PRO A 364 -5.77 -6.50 6.56
CA PRO A 364 -6.11 -6.34 7.97
C PRO A 364 -6.72 -4.95 8.22
N GLU A 365 -8.02 -4.82 7.92
CA GLU A 365 -8.72 -3.52 7.98
C GLU A 365 -9.14 -3.11 9.39
N THR A 366 -9.42 -4.09 10.27
CA THR A 366 -9.94 -3.83 11.63
C THR A 366 -9.15 -4.50 12.75
N LYS A 367 -8.45 -5.60 12.44
CA LYS A 367 -7.60 -6.35 13.35
C LYS A 367 -6.44 -6.95 12.59
N ASP A 368 -5.40 -7.34 13.30
CA ASP A 368 -4.26 -8.06 12.72
C ASP A 368 -4.77 -9.31 11.97
N ALA A 369 -4.17 -9.59 10.81
CA ALA A 369 -4.40 -10.81 10.05
C ALA A 369 -3.18 -11.72 10.21
N ASN A 370 -3.39 -13.02 10.21
CA ASN A 370 -2.30 -13.98 10.15
C ASN A 370 -2.19 -14.47 8.71
N PHE A 371 -0.99 -14.56 8.16
CA PHE A 371 -0.72 -15.26 6.91
C PHE A 371 -0.23 -16.66 7.25
N THR A 372 -0.94 -17.68 6.77
CA THR A 372 -0.40 -19.05 6.65
C THR A 372 -0.35 -19.50 5.20
N TRP A 373 0.51 -20.46 4.92
CA TRP A 373 0.58 -21.07 3.61
C TRP A 373 -0.71 -21.83 3.24
N GLU A 374 -1.41 -22.39 4.22
CA GLU A 374 -2.69 -23.07 4.03
C GLU A 374 -3.80 -22.07 3.66
N GLU A 375 -3.78 -20.86 4.22
CA GLU A 375 -4.67 -19.76 3.79
C GLU A 375 -4.35 -19.31 2.36
N PHE A 376 -3.05 -19.20 2.02
CA PHE A 376 -2.64 -18.90 0.64
C PHE A 376 -3.16 -19.96 -0.35
N GLU A 377 -2.98 -21.25 -0.04
CA GLU A 377 -3.52 -22.34 -0.84
C GLU A 377 -5.05 -22.27 -0.94
N THR A 378 -5.74 -22.04 0.17
CA THR A 378 -7.21 -21.98 0.22
C THR A 378 -7.74 -20.87 -0.67
N HIS A 379 -7.20 -19.66 -0.56
CA HIS A 379 -7.63 -18.53 -1.39
C HIS A 379 -7.37 -18.76 -2.88
N VAL A 380 -6.23 -19.35 -3.25
CA VAL A 380 -5.91 -19.63 -4.66
C VAL A 380 -6.76 -20.79 -5.20
N ASN A 381 -6.84 -21.90 -4.47
CA ASN A 381 -7.49 -23.11 -4.97
C ASN A 381 -9.01 -22.99 -4.87
N ALA A 382 -9.54 -22.65 -3.69
CA ALA A 382 -10.98 -22.69 -3.45
C ALA A 382 -11.71 -21.47 -4.02
N GLU A 383 -11.08 -20.29 -4.06
CA GLU A 383 -11.75 -19.06 -4.51
C GLU A 383 -11.37 -18.70 -5.96
N LEU A 384 -10.08 -18.56 -6.27
CA LEU A 384 -9.67 -18.24 -7.63
C LEU A 384 -9.96 -19.39 -8.59
N ASN A 385 -9.47 -20.60 -8.31
CA ASN A 385 -9.62 -21.72 -9.23
C ASN A 385 -11.04 -22.32 -9.23
N ASP A 386 -11.53 -22.79 -8.07
CA ASP A 386 -12.76 -23.60 -7.97
C ASP A 386 -14.06 -22.79 -8.06
N VAL A 387 -14.02 -21.48 -7.76
CA VAL A 387 -15.18 -20.60 -7.88
C VAL A 387 -15.08 -19.74 -9.13
N LEU A 388 -14.14 -18.80 -9.16
CA LEU A 388 -14.07 -17.78 -10.21
C LEU A 388 -13.67 -18.41 -11.56
N GLY A 389 -12.57 -19.15 -11.58
CA GLY A 389 -12.05 -19.83 -12.76
C GLY A 389 -13.04 -20.84 -13.31
N ASN A 390 -13.62 -21.66 -12.43
CA ASN A 390 -14.62 -22.67 -12.80
C ASN A 390 -15.87 -22.04 -13.44
N PHE A 391 -16.43 -20.97 -12.85
CA PHE A 391 -17.61 -20.31 -13.42
C PHE A 391 -17.36 -19.79 -14.84
N ILE A 392 -16.25 -19.05 -15.00
CA ILE A 392 -15.89 -18.44 -16.28
C ILE A 392 -15.61 -19.54 -17.32
N ASN A 393 -14.78 -20.53 -16.96
CA ASN A 393 -14.42 -21.61 -17.87
C ASN A 393 -15.63 -22.43 -18.31
N ARG A 394 -16.53 -22.81 -17.39
CA ARG A 394 -17.76 -23.56 -17.72
C ARG A 394 -18.66 -22.77 -18.64
N THR A 395 -18.90 -21.49 -18.33
CA THR A 395 -19.74 -20.61 -19.14
C THR A 395 -19.24 -20.55 -20.59
N LEU A 396 -17.97 -20.20 -20.77
CA LEU A 396 -17.39 -20.03 -22.10
C LEU A 396 -17.25 -21.36 -22.85
N THR A 397 -16.92 -22.45 -22.14
CA THR A 397 -16.85 -23.80 -22.73
C THR A 397 -18.22 -24.26 -23.22
N PHE A 398 -19.30 -24.01 -22.46
CA PHE A 398 -20.65 -24.35 -22.90
C PHE A 398 -21.09 -23.53 -24.11
N ILE A 399 -20.77 -22.24 -24.16
CA ILE A 399 -21.04 -21.40 -25.34
C ILE A 399 -20.25 -21.92 -26.55
N LYS A 400 -18.97 -22.25 -26.37
CA LYS A 400 -18.14 -22.83 -27.44
C LYS A 400 -18.67 -24.16 -27.94
N ARG A 401 -19.11 -25.03 -27.03
CA ARG A 401 -19.56 -26.40 -27.33
C ARG A 401 -20.95 -26.48 -27.95
N TYR A 402 -21.90 -25.69 -27.44
CA TYR A 402 -23.32 -25.83 -27.81
C TYR A 402 -23.79 -24.77 -28.83
N PHE A 403 -23.02 -23.70 -29.00
CA PHE A 403 -23.35 -22.56 -29.84
C PHE A 403 -22.17 -22.09 -30.70
N ASP A 404 -21.17 -22.95 -30.95
CA ASP A 404 -20.01 -22.67 -31.80
C ASP A 404 -19.24 -21.39 -31.43
N GLY A 405 -19.28 -21.02 -30.15
CA GLY A 405 -18.64 -19.82 -29.63
C GLY A 405 -19.42 -18.54 -29.92
N ILE A 406 -20.69 -18.65 -30.32
CA ILE A 406 -21.57 -17.52 -30.61
C ILE A 406 -22.49 -17.31 -29.40
N ILE A 407 -22.55 -16.09 -28.90
CA ILE A 407 -23.41 -15.71 -27.78
C ILE A 407 -24.87 -15.84 -28.21
N PRO A 408 -25.67 -16.69 -27.54
CA PRO A 408 -27.05 -16.93 -27.95
C PRO A 408 -27.96 -15.73 -27.70
N SER A 409 -29.08 -15.67 -28.41
CA SER A 409 -30.15 -14.71 -28.15
C SER A 409 -31.00 -15.17 -26.98
N PRO A 410 -31.24 -14.35 -25.94
CA PRO A 410 -32.14 -14.72 -24.86
C PRO A 410 -33.59 -14.78 -25.36
N SER A 411 -34.39 -15.58 -24.66
CA SER A 411 -35.84 -15.66 -24.82
C SER A 411 -36.56 -14.97 -23.65
N ASN A 412 -37.70 -15.48 -23.20
CA ASN A 412 -38.35 -14.98 -21.99
C ASN A 412 -37.53 -15.32 -20.75
N TYR A 413 -37.45 -14.37 -19.82
CA TYR A 413 -36.81 -14.57 -18.52
C TYR A 413 -37.81 -15.17 -17.54
N ASP A 414 -37.41 -16.22 -16.84
CA ASP A 414 -38.16 -16.70 -15.68
C ASP A 414 -37.75 -15.96 -14.39
N GLU A 415 -38.37 -16.32 -13.26
CA GLU A 415 -38.13 -15.65 -11.97
C GLU A 415 -36.66 -15.62 -11.58
N TYR A 416 -35.93 -16.72 -11.79
CA TYR A 416 -34.53 -16.79 -11.39
C TYR A 416 -33.62 -16.04 -12.38
N ASP A 417 -33.98 -15.97 -13.66
CA ASP A 417 -33.29 -15.12 -14.63
C ASP A 417 -33.42 -13.63 -14.27
N LEU A 418 -34.62 -13.22 -13.81
CA LEU A 418 -34.87 -11.86 -13.33
C LEU A 418 -34.07 -11.53 -12.06
N GLU A 419 -33.87 -12.51 -11.16
CA GLU A 419 -32.96 -12.34 -10.02
C GLU A 419 -31.51 -12.12 -10.45
N ILE A 420 -31.03 -12.89 -11.42
CA ILE A 420 -29.67 -12.72 -11.96
C ILE A 420 -29.49 -11.36 -12.64
N LEU A 421 -30.48 -10.89 -13.39
CA LEU A 421 -30.46 -9.55 -13.96
C LEU A 421 -30.31 -8.47 -12.89
N LYS A 422 -31.05 -8.59 -11.77
CA LYS A 422 -30.90 -7.69 -10.62
C LYS A 422 -29.51 -7.78 -9.99
N LYS A 423 -28.91 -8.98 -9.89
CA LYS A 423 -27.55 -9.14 -9.36
C LYS A 423 -26.51 -8.48 -10.26
N ILE A 424 -26.60 -8.67 -11.58
CA ILE A 424 -25.74 -7.99 -12.56
C ILE A 424 -25.82 -6.47 -12.38
N GLU A 425 -27.02 -5.93 -12.17
CA GLU A 425 -27.20 -4.48 -11.99
C GLU A 425 -26.66 -3.96 -10.65
N ASN A 426 -26.88 -4.71 -9.55
CA ASN A 426 -26.67 -4.21 -8.19
C ASN A 426 -25.29 -4.53 -7.59
N THR A 427 -24.69 -5.68 -7.93
CA THR A 427 -23.38 -6.05 -7.39
C THR A 427 -22.30 -4.99 -7.68
N PRO A 428 -22.17 -4.44 -8.91
CA PRO A 428 -21.20 -3.36 -9.16
C PRO A 428 -21.41 -2.11 -8.29
N LYS A 429 -22.67 -1.77 -7.96
CA LYS A 429 -23.01 -0.63 -7.09
C LYS A 429 -22.61 -0.92 -5.64
N GLU A 430 -22.78 -2.16 -5.18
CA GLU A 430 -22.34 -2.59 -3.85
C GLU A 430 -20.81 -2.56 -3.73
N VAL A 431 -20.11 -3.12 -4.72
CA VAL A 431 -18.64 -3.08 -4.78
C VAL A 431 -18.15 -1.62 -4.81
N GLU A 432 -18.78 -0.76 -5.61
CA GLU A 432 -18.48 0.68 -5.66
C GLU A 432 -18.55 1.33 -4.27
N LYS A 433 -19.65 1.11 -3.54
CA LYS A 433 -19.83 1.62 -2.18
C LYS A 433 -18.71 1.16 -1.25
N LEU A 434 -18.35 -0.12 -1.30
CA LEU A 434 -17.29 -0.69 -0.47
C LEU A 434 -15.92 -0.09 -0.81
N MET A 435 -15.64 0.14 -2.10
CA MET A 435 -14.42 0.80 -2.56
C MET A 435 -14.35 2.25 -2.05
N GLU A 436 -15.44 3.01 -2.13
CA GLU A 436 -15.52 4.40 -1.61
C GLU A 436 -15.42 4.49 -0.07
N GLU A 437 -15.77 3.41 0.62
CA GLU A 437 -15.58 3.24 2.07
C GLU A 437 -14.20 2.66 2.43
N PHE A 438 -13.32 2.42 1.46
CA PHE A 438 -11.97 1.85 1.65
C PHE A 438 -11.96 0.42 2.24
N LYS A 439 -13.06 -0.32 2.05
CA LYS A 439 -13.25 -1.73 2.46
C LYS A 439 -12.89 -2.67 1.32
N LEU A 440 -11.62 -2.64 0.91
CA LEU A 440 -11.11 -3.36 -0.25
C LEU A 440 -11.28 -4.88 -0.12
N ARG A 441 -11.13 -5.41 1.11
CA ARG A 441 -11.35 -6.83 1.39
C ARG A 441 -12.79 -7.23 1.14
N SER A 442 -13.74 -6.47 1.68
CA SER A 442 -15.16 -6.74 1.49
C SER A 442 -15.58 -6.59 0.03
N ALA A 443 -15.03 -5.58 -0.68
CA ALA A 443 -15.27 -5.40 -2.11
C ALA A 443 -14.85 -6.63 -2.92
N LEU A 444 -13.66 -7.18 -2.64
CA LEU A 444 -13.18 -8.40 -3.28
C LEU A 444 -14.07 -9.61 -2.96
N ASN A 445 -14.46 -9.78 -1.70
CA ASN A 445 -15.35 -10.88 -1.29
C ASN A 445 -16.71 -10.81 -2.02
N THR A 446 -17.30 -9.62 -2.16
CA THR A 446 -18.56 -9.42 -2.91
C THR A 446 -18.42 -9.84 -4.38
N ILE A 447 -17.26 -9.62 -5.00
CA ILE A 447 -16.99 -10.06 -6.38
C ILE A 447 -16.93 -11.60 -6.47
N ILE A 448 -16.30 -12.26 -5.49
CA ILE A 448 -16.22 -13.73 -5.44
C ILE A 448 -17.59 -14.35 -5.20
N GLU A 449 -18.39 -13.78 -4.31
CA GLU A 449 -19.77 -14.21 -4.09
C GLU A 449 -20.63 -14.06 -5.36
N PHE A 450 -20.40 -13.03 -6.16
CA PHE A 450 -21.07 -12.89 -7.45
C PHE A 450 -20.69 -14.01 -8.44
N ALA A 451 -19.44 -14.46 -8.45
CA ALA A 451 -19.04 -15.65 -9.21
C ALA A 451 -19.64 -16.95 -8.65
N ARG A 452 -19.78 -17.09 -7.32
CA ARG A 452 -20.50 -18.23 -6.70
C ARG A 452 -21.96 -18.28 -7.14
N GLU A 453 -22.62 -17.13 -7.20
CA GLU A 453 -23.99 -17.02 -7.70
C GLU A 453 -24.10 -17.39 -9.18
N GLY A 454 -23.11 -17.03 -10.00
CA GLY A 454 -23.01 -17.53 -11.37
C GLY A 454 -22.90 -19.06 -11.45
N ASN A 455 -22.06 -19.68 -10.62
CA ASN A 455 -21.96 -21.14 -10.54
C ASN A 455 -23.28 -21.79 -10.11
N LYS A 456 -23.93 -21.24 -9.08
CA LYS A 456 -25.24 -21.69 -8.60
C LYS A 456 -26.30 -21.59 -9.70
N TYR A 457 -26.29 -20.50 -10.45
CA TYR A 457 -27.18 -20.29 -11.58
C TYR A 457 -27.04 -21.37 -12.65
N LEU A 458 -25.81 -21.67 -13.09
CA LEU A 458 -25.56 -22.75 -14.04
C LEU A 458 -25.98 -24.13 -13.49
N SER A 459 -25.71 -24.39 -12.21
CA SER A 459 -26.05 -25.66 -11.56
C SER A 459 -27.55 -25.88 -11.43
N LEU A 460 -28.34 -24.84 -11.12
CA LEU A 460 -29.79 -24.95 -11.01
C LEU A 460 -30.49 -25.00 -12.37
N LYS A 461 -29.97 -24.29 -13.38
CA LYS A 461 -30.56 -24.25 -14.72
C LYS A 461 -30.19 -25.44 -15.59
N GLU A 462 -29.04 -26.06 -15.32
CA GLU A 462 -28.50 -27.20 -16.05
C GLU A 462 -28.55 -27.03 -17.58
N PRO A 463 -27.95 -25.96 -18.15
CA PRO A 463 -28.06 -25.67 -19.58
C PRO A 463 -27.55 -26.81 -20.49
N TRP A 464 -26.60 -27.63 -20.00
CA TRP A 464 -26.09 -28.81 -20.72
C TRP A 464 -27.11 -29.94 -20.86
N LEU A 465 -28.13 -30.00 -20.00
CA LEU A 465 -29.29 -30.89 -20.15
C LEU A 465 -30.41 -30.20 -20.91
N LYS A 466 -30.72 -28.94 -20.55
CA LYS A 466 -31.80 -28.18 -21.17
C LYS A 466 -31.61 -27.98 -22.67
N ILE A 467 -30.37 -27.91 -23.17
CA ILE A 467 -30.12 -27.81 -24.62
C ILE A 467 -30.80 -28.92 -25.44
N LYS A 468 -31.03 -30.11 -24.84
CA LYS A 468 -31.65 -31.27 -25.51
C LYS A 468 -33.19 -31.25 -25.46
N VAL A 469 -33.78 -30.51 -24.52
CA VAL A 469 -35.22 -30.56 -24.20
C VAL A 469 -35.91 -29.22 -24.44
N ASP A 470 -35.24 -28.13 -24.07
CA ASP A 470 -35.70 -26.75 -24.20
C ASP A 470 -34.50 -25.84 -24.49
N ARG A 471 -34.15 -25.75 -25.77
CA ARG A 471 -32.99 -24.99 -26.26
C ARG A 471 -33.06 -23.51 -25.87
N LYS A 472 -34.25 -22.91 -25.88
CA LYS A 472 -34.46 -21.47 -25.59
C LYS A 472 -34.09 -21.11 -24.15
N LYS A 473 -34.36 -22.01 -23.20
CA LYS A 473 -33.92 -21.84 -21.81
C LYS A 473 -32.39 -21.91 -21.68
N ALA A 474 -31.75 -22.88 -22.35
CA ALA A 474 -30.29 -22.98 -22.35
C ALA A 474 -29.64 -21.74 -22.99
N GLU A 475 -30.21 -21.21 -24.07
CA GLU A 475 -29.80 -19.95 -24.72
C GLU A 475 -29.85 -18.78 -23.74
N THR A 476 -30.98 -18.59 -23.05
CA THR A 476 -31.17 -17.50 -22.07
C THR A 476 -30.18 -17.62 -20.91
N THR A 477 -29.99 -18.84 -20.38
CA THR A 477 -29.04 -19.10 -19.28
C THR A 477 -27.60 -18.77 -19.67
N LEU A 478 -27.12 -19.25 -20.83
CA LEU A 478 -25.74 -18.98 -21.24
C LEU A 478 -25.54 -17.52 -21.68
N TYR A 479 -26.57 -16.86 -22.21
CA TYR A 479 -26.53 -15.43 -22.45
C TYR A 479 -26.31 -14.65 -21.15
N LEU A 480 -27.13 -14.87 -20.12
CA LEU A 480 -26.98 -14.18 -18.83
C LEU A 480 -25.67 -14.53 -18.11
N ALA A 481 -25.25 -15.80 -18.15
CA ALA A 481 -23.97 -16.21 -17.60
C ALA A 481 -22.79 -15.47 -18.28
N ALA A 482 -22.84 -15.26 -19.60
CA ALA A 482 -21.83 -14.47 -20.29
C ALA A 482 -21.80 -13.00 -19.85
N GLN A 483 -22.96 -12.42 -19.52
CA GLN A 483 -23.01 -11.06 -18.96
C GLN A 483 -22.36 -10.99 -17.58
N ILE A 484 -22.56 -11.99 -16.72
CA ILE A 484 -21.85 -12.08 -15.43
C ILE A 484 -20.34 -12.14 -15.66
N VAL A 485 -19.87 -12.97 -16.61
CA VAL A 485 -18.43 -13.07 -16.95
C VAL A 485 -17.88 -11.71 -17.40
N HIS A 486 -18.64 -10.96 -18.21
CA HIS A 486 -18.26 -9.59 -18.59
C HIS A 486 -18.19 -8.65 -17.37
N SER A 487 -19.21 -8.64 -16.52
CA SER A 487 -19.21 -7.83 -15.30
C SER A 487 -18.01 -8.15 -14.39
N LEU A 488 -17.71 -9.44 -14.18
CA LEU A 488 -16.54 -9.90 -13.42
C LEU A 488 -15.23 -9.40 -14.04
N SER A 489 -15.11 -9.37 -15.37
CA SER A 489 -13.91 -8.86 -16.04
C SER A 489 -13.63 -7.40 -15.67
N ILE A 490 -14.65 -6.56 -15.50
CA ILE A 490 -14.50 -5.16 -15.10
C ILE A 490 -14.24 -5.05 -13.58
N LEU A 491 -15.02 -5.75 -12.76
CA LEU A 491 -14.90 -5.66 -11.30
C LEU A 491 -13.55 -6.19 -10.79
N LEU A 492 -12.97 -7.19 -11.47
CA LEU A 492 -11.65 -7.73 -11.12
C LEU A 492 -10.49 -6.87 -11.61
N ALA A 493 -10.68 -5.96 -12.57
CA ALA A 493 -9.58 -5.19 -13.17
C ALA A 493 -8.70 -4.43 -12.14
N PRO A 494 -9.23 -3.86 -11.04
CA PRO A 494 -8.40 -3.28 -10.00
C PRO A 494 -7.55 -4.30 -9.21
N PHE A 495 -8.07 -5.51 -9.02
CA PHE A 495 -7.50 -6.54 -8.15
C PHE A 495 -6.56 -7.48 -8.91
N LEU A 496 -7.01 -7.97 -10.06
CA LEU A 496 -6.35 -8.93 -10.95
C LEU A 496 -6.32 -8.38 -12.39
N PRO A 497 -5.38 -7.46 -12.70
CA PRO A 497 -5.33 -6.78 -13.99
C PRO A 497 -5.12 -7.72 -15.19
N LYS A 498 -4.21 -8.70 -15.09
CA LYS A 498 -3.94 -9.65 -16.19
C LYS A 498 -5.09 -10.63 -16.35
N THR A 499 -5.68 -11.10 -15.25
CA THR A 499 -6.84 -11.98 -15.30
C THR A 499 -8.03 -11.28 -15.94
N SER A 500 -8.30 -10.03 -15.60
CA SER A 500 -9.32 -9.21 -16.25
C SER A 500 -9.14 -9.16 -17.78
N GLU A 501 -7.92 -8.88 -18.25
CA GLU A 501 -7.60 -8.84 -19.68
C GLU A 501 -7.73 -10.21 -20.36
N LYS A 502 -7.31 -11.28 -19.68
CA LYS A 502 -7.54 -12.65 -20.16
C LYS A 502 -9.03 -12.90 -20.35
N ILE A 503 -9.87 -12.54 -19.40
CA ILE A 503 -11.33 -12.72 -19.51
C ILE A 503 -11.88 -11.94 -20.71
N LEU A 504 -11.51 -10.67 -20.89
CA LEU A 504 -11.93 -9.87 -22.05
C LEU A 504 -11.53 -10.51 -23.38
N LYS A 505 -10.29 -11.01 -23.46
CA LYS A 505 -9.79 -11.72 -24.64
C LYS A 505 -10.56 -13.02 -24.91
N GLN A 506 -10.85 -13.81 -23.87
CA GLN A 506 -11.66 -15.02 -24.00
C GLN A 506 -13.11 -14.69 -24.39
N LEU A 507 -13.64 -13.53 -23.97
CA LEU A 507 -14.93 -13.01 -24.43
C LEU A 507 -14.89 -12.47 -25.87
N GLY A 508 -13.73 -12.39 -26.52
CA GLY A 508 -13.61 -11.82 -27.88
C GLY A 508 -13.79 -10.30 -27.92
N LEU A 509 -13.57 -9.61 -26.80
CA LEU A 509 -13.63 -8.15 -26.71
C LEU A 509 -12.23 -7.59 -26.94
N ASN A 510 -12.02 -6.91 -28.07
CA ASN A 510 -10.77 -6.20 -28.39
C ASN A 510 -10.67 -4.89 -27.61
N LYS A 511 -10.85 -4.96 -26.29
CA LYS A 511 -10.65 -3.84 -25.37
C LYS A 511 -9.50 -4.17 -24.43
N THR A 512 -8.70 -3.16 -24.12
CA THR A 512 -7.74 -3.19 -23.01
C THR A 512 -8.42 -2.77 -21.72
N ARG A 513 -7.81 -3.08 -20.57
CA ARG A 513 -8.32 -2.62 -19.25
C ARG A 513 -8.49 -1.10 -19.17
N LEU A 514 -7.73 -0.34 -19.96
CA LEU A 514 -7.75 1.13 -20.00
C LEU A 514 -9.00 1.71 -20.69
N GLU A 515 -9.68 0.91 -21.51
CA GLU A 515 -10.89 1.31 -22.25
C GLU A 515 -12.18 0.92 -21.51
N LEU A 516 -12.04 0.20 -20.39
CA LEU A 516 -13.16 -0.20 -19.56
C LEU A 516 -13.71 1.00 -18.77
N LYS A 517 -15.02 0.99 -18.59
CA LYS A 517 -15.70 1.92 -17.69
C LYS A 517 -16.42 1.14 -16.62
N TRP A 518 -16.30 1.58 -15.36
CA TRP A 518 -16.96 0.92 -14.23
C TRP A 518 -18.47 0.75 -14.44
N SER A 519 -19.12 1.76 -15.06
CA SER A 519 -20.55 1.75 -15.37
C SER A 519 -20.99 0.73 -16.42
N GLU A 520 -20.05 0.09 -17.13
CA GLU A 520 -20.34 -1.03 -18.03
C GLU A 520 -20.53 -2.35 -17.27
N ALA A 521 -20.04 -2.46 -16.02
CA ALA A 521 -20.17 -3.67 -15.21
C ALA A 521 -21.61 -3.99 -14.81
N SER A 522 -22.50 -3.00 -14.76
CA SER A 522 -23.92 -3.17 -14.41
C SER A 522 -24.84 -3.31 -15.63
N LYS A 523 -24.28 -3.49 -16.84
CA LYS A 523 -25.02 -3.51 -18.10
C LYS A 523 -24.82 -4.82 -18.84
N LEU A 524 -25.82 -5.20 -19.63
CA LEU A 524 -25.73 -6.33 -20.55
C LEU A 524 -24.99 -5.89 -21.83
N MET A 525 -23.66 -5.90 -21.77
CA MET A 525 -22.81 -5.33 -22.82
C MET A 525 -22.55 -6.30 -23.98
N ILE A 526 -22.59 -7.61 -23.74
CA ILE A 526 -22.34 -8.60 -24.79
C ILE A 526 -23.62 -8.77 -25.62
N LYS A 527 -23.57 -8.44 -26.90
CA LYS A 527 -24.72 -8.59 -27.79
C LYS A 527 -24.92 -10.07 -28.21
N PRO A 528 -26.16 -10.49 -28.48
CA PRO A 528 -26.39 -11.74 -29.20
C PRO A 528 -25.63 -11.78 -30.53
N ASN A 529 -25.29 -12.98 -30.97
CA ASN A 529 -24.46 -13.25 -32.16
C ASN A 529 -22.99 -12.78 -32.07
N HIS A 530 -22.57 -12.25 -30.93
CA HIS A 530 -21.16 -11.94 -30.67
C HIS A 530 -20.33 -13.24 -30.61
N LYS A 531 -19.15 -13.26 -31.23
CA LYS A 531 -18.27 -14.43 -31.22
C LYS A 531 -17.21 -14.30 -30.13
N ILE A 532 -17.15 -15.28 -29.23
CA ILE A 532 -16.14 -15.34 -28.18
C ILE A 532 -14.78 -15.78 -28.75
N GLY A 533 -13.72 -15.53 -27.98
CA GLY A 533 -12.35 -15.92 -28.30
C GLY A 533 -12.03 -17.37 -27.94
N ASN A 534 -10.74 -17.65 -27.77
CA ASN A 534 -10.27 -18.95 -27.32
C ASN A 534 -10.42 -19.09 -25.81
N VAL A 535 -11.04 -20.19 -25.38
CA VAL A 535 -11.27 -20.49 -23.96
C VAL A 535 -10.07 -21.24 -23.41
N GLU A 536 -9.56 -20.79 -22.27
CA GLU A 536 -8.43 -21.40 -21.56
C GLU A 536 -8.62 -21.31 -20.03
N PRO A 537 -8.04 -22.23 -19.24
CA PRO A 537 -8.02 -22.11 -17.78
C PRO A 537 -7.33 -20.81 -17.34
N LEU A 538 -7.95 -20.10 -16.39
CA LEU A 538 -7.42 -18.82 -15.88
C LEU A 538 -6.40 -19.00 -14.75
N PHE A 539 -6.56 -20.05 -13.94
CA PHE A 539 -5.79 -20.27 -12.73
C PHE A 539 -5.28 -21.70 -12.66
N HIS A 540 -4.16 -21.90 -11.96
CA HIS A 540 -3.62 -23.21 -11.62
C HIS A 540 -3.62 -23.38 -10.12
N LYS A 541 -3.95 -24.59 -9.64
CA LYS A 541 -3.90 -24.89 -8.21
C LYS A 541 -2.46 -24.89 -7.71
N ILE A 542 -2.28 -24.45 -6.48
CA ILE A 542 -1.01 -24.47 -5.76
C ILE A 542 -1.04 -25.60 -4.74
N ASN A 543 0.10 -26.25 -4.55
CA ASN A 543 0.34 -27.16 -3.45
C ASN A 543 1.18 -26.45 -2.37
N VAL A 544 0.70 -26.47 -1.13
CA VAL A 544 1.34 -25.80 0.00
C VAL A 544 2.74 -26.31 0.30
N ASN A 545 2.97 -27.61 0.20
CA ASN A 545 4.28 -28.22 0.49
C ASN A 545 5.29 -27.85 -0.58
N GLU A 546 4.89 -27.90 -1.86
CA GLU A 546 5.76 -27.46 -2.96
C GLU A 546 6.14 -25.97 -2.84
N ALA A 547 5.20 -25.12 -2.41
CA ALA A 547 5.46 -23.70 -2.21
C ALA A 547 6.47 -23.46 -1.07
N LYS A 548 6.32 -24.18 0.06
CA LYS A 548 7.27 -24.16 1.18
C LYS A 548 8.65 -24.67 0.76
N GLU A 549 8.72 -25.80 0.04
CA GLU A 549 9.99 -26.34 -0.48
C GLU A 549 10.70 -25.37 -1.44
N LYS A 550 9.95 -24.69 -2.32
CA LYS A 550 10.51 -23.64 -3.18
C LYS A 550 11.10 -22.51 -2.35
N LEU A 551 10.40 -22.05 -1.31
CA LEU A 551 10.91 -21.00 -0.43
C LEU A 551 12.24 -21.40 0.22
N GLU A 552 12.34 -22.62 0.76
CA GLU A 552 13.58 -23.10 1.35
C GLU A 552 14.72 -23.16 0.34
N LYS A 553 14.49 -23.70 -0.86
CA LYS A 553 15.49 -23.73 -1.95
C LYS A 553 15.95 -22.33 -2.37
N ILE A 554 15.04 -21.35 -2.42
CA ILE A 554 15.39 -19.94 -2.72
C ILE A 554 16.31 -19.37 -1.64
N ARG A 555 16.08 -19.73 -0.38
CA ARG A 555 16.87 -19.26 0.75
C ARG A 555 18.25 -19.88 0.79
N GLU A 556 18.36 -21.19 0.53
CA GLU A 556 19.63 -21.89 0.39
C GLU A 556 20.51 -21.23 -0.70
N ARG A 557 19.93 -20.98 -1.89
CA ARG A 557 20.61 -20.32 -3.01
C ARG A 557 21.10 -18.90 -2.75
N LYS A 558 20.55 -18.21 -1.74
CA LYS A 558 20.94 -16.83 -1.39
C LYS A 558 22.00 -16.77 -0.28
N ILE A 559 22.30 -17.92 0.34
CA ILE A 559 23.35 -18.06 1.36
C ILE A 559 24.68 -18.45 0.70
N GLU A 560 24.63 -19.18 -0.42
CA GLU A 560 25.74 -19.36 -1.37
C GLU A 560 26.08 -18.07 -2.13
#